data_AF-A0A815UCP7-F1
#
_entry.id   AF-A0A815UCP7-F1
#
_cell.length_a   1.000
_cell.length_b   1.000
_cell.length_c   1.000
_cell.angle_alpha   90.00
_cell.angle_beta   90.00
_cell.angle_gamma   90.00
#
_symmetry.space_group_name_H-M   'P 1'
#
loop_
_entity.id
_entity.type
_entity.pdbx_description
1 polymer ?
#
loop_
_entity_poly.entity_id
_entity_poly.type
_entity_poly.pdbx_seq_one_letter_code
_entity_poly.pdbx_strand_id
1 'polypeptide(L)'
;IYQRAVNPQPFNIDEDPHMAILAFASSSYAVLEREQRVTVNVIRHGFIDSIIRFRLDTIDGTAIAGEDYVKLSEEFKMESGEQEKKITIHVIDHNQWEPDKTFFVKLSLPEGEEKRTKLDSRETALVTTISDDEPGFVEFEETITLVKESARKAEIKVVRVNSADGRVTVHYRTKDIDATAKKDYQGKSNDFLTNRIDNHIYHIMFYKI
;
A
#
# COMPACT_ATOMS: atom_id res chain seq x y z
N ILE A 1 -14.57 18.21 10.64
CA ILE A 1 -15.05 19.22 9.68
C ILE A 1 -14.02 20.33 9.61
N TYR A 2 -13.00 20.22 8.74
CA TYR A 2 -12.18 21.35 8.31
C TYR A 2 -11.58 20.99 6.94
N GLN A 3 -12.24 21.43 5.87
CA GLN A 3 -11.70 21.40 4.51
C GLN A 3 -11.45 22.86 4.16
N ARG A 4 -10.19 23.30 4.22
CA ARG A 4 -9.78 24.60 3.68
C ARG A 4 -9.20 24.31 2.29
N ALA A 5 -9.99 24.60 1.27
CA ALA A 5 -9.51 24.59 -0.11
C ALA A 5 -8.37 25.61 -0.22
N VAL A 6 -7.18 25.12 -0.54
CA VAL A 6 -6.06 25.96 -0.98
C VAL A 6 -6.42 26.47 -2.37
N ASN A 7 -6.33 27.78 -2.56
CA ASN A 7 -6.58 28.50 -3.81
C ASN A 7 -6.08 27.71 -5.04
N PRO A 8 -6.93 27.40 -6.04
CA PRO A 8 -6.42 27.01 -7.35
C PRO A 8 -5.66 28.20 -7.94
N GLN A 9 -4.39 27.99 -8.26
CA GLN A 9 -3.61 28.95 -9.04
C GLN A 9 -4.33 29.20 -10.38
N PRO A 10 -4.40 30.44 -10.87
CA PRO A 10 -5.04 30.72 -12.14
C PRO A 10 -4.29 29.99 -13.27
N PHE A 11 -5.03 29.21 -14.06
CA PHE A 11 -4.53 28.56 -15.26
C PHE A 11 -3.96 29.63 -16.20
N ASN A 12 -2.71 29.47 -16.62
CA ASN A 12 -2.05 30.41 -17.53
C ASN A 12 -2.57 30.15 -18.95
N ILE A 13 -3.58 30.92 -19.35
CA ILE A 13 -4.24 30.88 -20.65
C ILE A 13 -3.34 31.57 -21.68
N ASP A 14 -2.41 30.82 -22.27
CA ASP A 14 -1.79 31.19 -23.55
C ASP A 14 -2.51 30.38 -24.66
N GLU A 15 -3.77 30.74 -24.88
CA GLU A 15 -4.76 29.98 -25.65
C GLU A 15 -4.73 30.36 -27.14
N ASP A 16 -4.09 29.51 -27.94
CA ASP A 16 -4.67 29.22 -29.24
C ASP A 16 -6.02 28.51 -28.96
N PRO A 17 -7.17 29.11 -29.32
CA PRO A 17 -8.49 28.56 -29.01
C PRO A 17 -8.77 27.21 -29.69
N HIS A 18 -7.88 26.75 -30.57
CA HIS A 18 -7.95 25.46 -31.24
C HIS A 18 -7.04 24.38 -30.63
N MET A 19 -6.35 24.67 -29.52
CA MET A 19 -5.49 23.71 -28.84
C MET A 19 -6.25 22.94 -27.76
N ALA A 20 -6.16 21.61 -27.81
CA ALA A 20 -6.54 20.76 -26.69
C ALA A 20 -5.43 20.76 -25.63
N ILE A 21 -5.79 20.74 -24.35
CA ILE A 21 -4.84 20.67 -23.24
C ILE A 21 -5.14 19.42 -22.42
N LEU A 22 -4.14 18.55 -22.30
CA LEU A 22 -4.22 17.31 -21.54
C LEU A 22 -3.48 17.40 -20.21
N ALA A 23 -4.06 16.80 -19.18
CA ALA A 23 -3.47 16.71 -17.85
C ALA A 23 -4.01 15.48 -17.12
N PHE A 24 -3.32 14.99 -16.10
CA PHE A 24 -3.99 14.16 -15.09
C PHE A 24 -4.95 15.00 -14.24
N ALA A 25 -6.08 14.41 -13.85
CA ALA A 25 -7.04 15.03 -12.95
C ALA A 25 -6.41 15.35 -11.59
N SER A 26 -5.52 14.48 -11.11
CA SER A 26 -4.73 14.63 -9.89
C SER A 26 -3.25 14.42 -10.17
N SER A 27 -2.37 15.11 -9.44
CA SER A 27 -0.92 14.88 -9.47
C SER A 27 -0.49 13.63 -8.69
N SER A 28 -1.38 13.06 -7.87
CA SER A 28 -1.12 11.82 -7.15
C SER A 28 -2.36 10.94 -7.02
N TYR A 29 -2.11 9.63 -6.94
CA TYR A 29 -3.08 8.57 -6.70
C TYR A 29 -2.52 7.60 -5.66
N ALA A 30 -3.41 6.95 -4.91
CA ALA A 30 -3.03 5.92 -3.95
C ALA A 30 -3.99 4.75 -4.06
N VAL A 31 -3.47 3.54 -3.85
CA VAL A 31 -4.22 2.29 -3.99
C VAL A 31 -3.67 1.26 -3.01
N LEU A 32 -4.56 0.48 -2.39
CA LEU A 32 -4.17 -0.69 -1.61
C LEU A 32 -3.81 -1.83 -2.57
N GLU A 33 -2.77 -2.60 -2.24
CA GLU A 33 -2.31 -3.72 -3.07
C GLU A 33 -3.43 -4.74 -3.32
N ARG A 34 -4.25 -5.07 -2.32
CA ARG A 34 -5.45 -5.93 -2.49
C ARG A 34 -6.47 -5.48 -3.53
N GLU A 35 -6.53 -4.19 -3.88
CA GLU A 35 -7.45 -3.70 -4.91
C GLU A 35 -6.96 -4.08 -6.32
N GLN A 36 -5.66 -4.40 -6.47
CA GLN A 36 -5.00 -4.89 -7.70
C GLN A 36 -5.10 -3.96 -8.92
N ARG A 37 -5.71 -2.78 -8.77
CA ARG A 37 -5.91 -1.83 -9.87
C ARG A 37 -6.06 -0.41 -9.34
N VAL A 38 -5.34 0.51 -9.97
CA VAL A 38 -5.53 1.95 -9.79
C VAL A 38 -6.13 2.53 -11.06
N THR A 39 -7.09 3.44 -10.93
CA THR A 39 -7.64 4.19 -12.06
C THR A 39 -7.11 5.61 -12.05
N VAL A 40 -6.31 5.95 -13.05
CA VAL A 40 -5.88 7.33 -13.29
C VAL A 40 -6.84 8.00 -14.27
N ASN A 41 -7.16 9.28 -14.04
CA ASN A 41 -8.05 10.03 -14.92
C ASN A 41 -7.26 11.09 -15.69
N VAL A 42 -7.32 11.03 -17.02
CA VAL A 42 -6.78 12.04 -17.92
C VAL A 42 -7.90 12.98 -18.32
N ILE A 43 -7.71 14.27 -18.09
CA ILE A 43 -8.68 15.31 -18.41
C ILE A 43 -8.21 16.14 -19.60
N ARG A 44 -9.16 16.53 -20.44
CA ARG A 44 -9.00 17.41 -21.58
C ARG A 44 -9.77 18.70 -21.36
N HIS A 45 -9.12 19.84 -21.57
CA HIS A 45 -9.75 21.16 -21.62
C HIS A 45 -9.23 21.95 -22.84
N GLY A 46 -9.73 23.19 -23.03
CA GLY A 46 -9.49 23.95 -24.26
C GLY A 46 -10.35 23.41 -25.41
N PHE A 47 -9.74 23.20 -26.58
CA PHE A 47 -10.45 22.72 -27.77
C PHE A 47 -10.82 21.24 -27.66
N ILE A 48 -12.13 20.94 -27.73
CA ILE A 48 -12.67 19.58 -27.57
C ILE A 48 -13.26 18.98 -28.85
N ASP A 49 -13.46 19.78 -29.90
CA ASP A 49 -14.14 19.37 -31.13
C ASP A 49 -13.18 18.69 -32.14
N SER A 50 -12.33 17.81 -31.63
CA SER A 50 -11.43 16.99 -32.44
C SER A 50 -11.07 15.70 -31.73
N ILE A 51 -10.69 14.69 -32.51
CA ILE A 51 -10.05 13.49 -31.97
C ILE A 51 -8.59 13.85 -31.64
N ILE A 52 -8.10 13.39 -30.48
CA ILE A 52 -6.68 13.51 -30.09
C ILE A 52 -6.11 12.16 -29.66
N ARG A 53 -4.79 12.01 -29.79
CA ARG A 53 -4.04 10.84 -29.35
C ARG A 53 -2.98 11.26 -28.33
N PHE A 54 -2.75 10.41 -27.35
CA PHE A 54 -1.69 10.59 -26.37
C PHE A 54 -1.19 9.22 -25.93
N ARG A 55 0.05 9.17 -25.47
CA ARG A 55 0.62 7.97 -24.84
C ARG A 55 0.62 8.12 -23.34
N LEU A 56 0.50 6.99 -22.67
CA LEU A 56 0.67 6.88 -21.23
C LEU A 56 1.68 5.77 -20.96
N ASP A 57 2.76 6.14 -20.28
CA ASP A 57 3.87 5.27 -19.94
C ASP A 57 4.07 5.26 -18.41
N THR A 58 4.18 4.08 -17.82
CA THR A 58 4.60 3.92 -16.42
C THR A 58 6.11 3.91 -16.31
N ILE A 59 6.63 4.54 -15.26
CA ILE A 59 8.06 4.68 -14.97
C ILE A 59 8.30 4.23 -13.54
N ASP A 60 9.27 3.36 -13.35
CA ASP A 60 9.64 2.83 -12.03
C ASP A 60 10.06 3.96 -11.08
N GLY A 61 9.68 3.79 -9.81
CA GLY A 61 10.16 4.59 -8.69
C GLY A 61 10.80 3.66 -7.66
N THR A 62 10.21 3.60 -6.47
CA THR A 62 10.50 2.51 -5.51
C THR A 62 9.69 1.26 -5.81
N ALA A 63 8.54 1.39 -6.49
CA ALA A 63 7.80 0.28 -7.07
C ALA A 63 8.37 -0.06 -8.45
N ILE A 64 8.58 -1.34 -8.72
CA ILE A 64 9.23 -1.88 -9.91
C ILE A 64 8.24 -2.65 -10.79
N ALA A 65 8.24 -2.36 -12.10
CA ALA A 65 7.41 -3.07 -13.05
C ALA A 65 7.72 -4.58 -13.08
N GLY A 66 6.67 -5.40 -12.99
CA GLY A 66 6.76 -6.85 -12.93
C GLY A 66 6.89 -7.42 -11.52
N GLU A 67 7.21 -6.58 -10.53
CA GLU A 67 7.25 -6.95 -9.11
C GLU A 67 6.06 -6.34 -8.36
N ASP A 68 5.82 -5.04 -8.53
CA ASP A 68 4.79 -4.28 -7.78
C ASP A 68 3.61 -3.82 -8.64
N TYR A 69 3.82 -3.68 -9.95
CA TYR A 69 2.77 -3.28 -10.88
C TYR A 69 3.06 -3.81 -12.29
N VAL A 70 2.04 -3.87 -13.14
CA VAL A 70 2.22 -4.27 -14.55
C VAL A 70 2.58 -3.04 -15.38
N LYS A 71 3.70 -3.10 -16.11
CA LYS A 71 4.12 -2.03 -17.02
C LYS A 71 3.02 -1.67 -18.00
N LEU A 72 2.68 -0.39 -18.08
CA LEU A 72 1.79 0.16 -19.09
C LEU A 72 2.57 1.11 -20.00
N SER A 73 2.47 0.90 -21.31
CA SER A 73 3.11 1.74 -22.33
C SER A 73 2.26 1.67 -23.59
N GLU A 74 1.18 2.47 -23.60
CA GLU A 74 0.11 2.37 -24.59
C GLU A 74 -0.31 3.75 -25.11
N GLU A 75 -0.83 3.77 -26.35
CA GLU A 75 -1.47 4.95 -26.92
C GLU A 75 -2.98 4.89 -26.69
N PHE A 76 -3.53 6.01 -26.21
CA PHE A 76 -4.95 6.23 -25.99
C PHE A 76 -5.48 7.30 -26.93
N LYS A 77 -6.78 7.22 -27.19
CA LYS A 77 -7.51 8.16 -28.04
C LYS A 77 -8.66 8.77 -27.25
N MET A 78 -8.82 10.09 -27.33
CA MET A 78 -10.03 10.77 -26.90
C MET A 78 -10.83 11.21 -28.13
N GLU A 79 -12.11 10.85 -28.17
CA GLU A 79 -13.01 11.24 -29.24
C GLU A 79 -13.36 12.74 -29.17
N SER A 80 -13.95 13.26 -30.24
CA SER A 80 -14.51 14.61 -30.24
C SER A 80 -15.55 14.75 -29.14
N GLY A 81 -15.43 15.81 -28.32
CA GLY A 81 -16.29 16.07 -27.18
C GLY A 81 -15.96 15.26 -25.91
N GLU A 82 -15.05 14.29 -25.96
CA GLU A 82 -14.61 13.55 -24.77
C GLU A 82 -13.70 14.44 -23.91
N GLN A 83 -14.10 14.67 -22.66
CA GLN A 83 -13.38 15.54 -21.71
C GLN A 83 -12.58 14.76 -20.66
N GLU A 84 -12.89 13.48 -20.44
CA GLU A 84 -12.16 12.64 -19.50
C GLU A 84 -11.94 11.24 -20.06
N LYS A 85 -10.80 10.65 -19.70
CA LYS A 85 -10.44 9.27 -20.02
C LYS A 85 -9.90 8.58 -18.77
N LYS A 86 -10.63 7.57 -18.30
CA LYS A 86 -10.19 6.73 -17.18
C LYS A 86 -9.36 5.56 -17.70
N ILE A 87 -8.14 5.44 -17.19
CA ILE A 87 -7.18 4.40 -17.58
C ILE A 87 -6.84 3.58 -16.34
N THR A 88 -6.93 2.27 -16.47
CA THR A 88 -6.63 1.32 -15.39
C THR A 88 -5.19 0.84 -15.52
N ILE A 89 -4.46 0.86 -14.41
CA ILE A 89 -3.13 0.26 -14.27
C ILE A 89 -3.24 -0.85 -13.25
N HIS A 90 -2.70 -2.03 -13.58
CA HIS A 90 -2.70 -3.18 -12.68
C HIS A 90 -1.59 -3.07 -11.65
N VAL A 91 -1.94 -3.30 -10.39
CA VAL A 91 -1.03 -3.39 -9.24
C VAL A 91 -0.97 -4.85 -8.81
N ILE A 92 0.20 -5.29 -8.37
CA ILE A 92 0.44 -6.65 -7.93
C ILE A 92 0.19 -6.70 -6.42
N ASP A 93 -0.62 -7.67 -6.00
CA ASP A 93 -0.94 -7.91 -4.60
C ASP A 93 0.02 -8.97 -4.05
N HIS A 94 0.78 -8.60 -3.02
CA HIS A 94 1.68 -9.52 -2.33
C HIS A 94 0.95 -10.20 -1.16
N ASN A 95 1.64 -11.07 -0.43
CA ASN A 95 1.11 -11.67 0.82
C ASN A 95 2.10 -11.49 1.96
N GLN A 96 2.93 -10.44 1.85
CA GLN A 96 4.02 -10.13 2.74
C GLN A 96 4.07 -8.63 2.87
N TRP A 97 4.13 -8.17 4.12
CA TRP A 97 4.28 -6.75 4.40
C TRP A 97 5.49 -6.15 3.71
N GLU A 98 5.25 -5.07 2.99
CA GLU A 98 6.27 -4.19 2.44
C GLU A 98 5.98 -2.73 2.81
N PRO A 99 6.98 -1.86 2.92
CA PRO A 99 6.74 -0.42 3.02
C PRO A 99 6.05 0.10 1.76
N ASP A 100 5.21 1.15 1.89
CA ASP A 100 4.59 1.82 0.75
C ASP A 100 5.60 2.13 -0.38
N LYS A 101 5.24 1.76 -1.60
CA LYS A 101 6.08 1.98 -2.78
C LYS A 101 5.42 2.96 -3.74
N THR A 102 6.23 3.50 -4.64
CA THR A 102 5.78 4.52 -5.58
C THR A 102 6.31 4.29 -6.98
N PHE A 103 5.47 4.55 -7.98
CA PHE A 103 5.88 4.65 -9.39
C PHE A 103 5.23 5.89 -10.02
N PHE A 104 5.69 6.25 -11.21
CA PHE A 104 5.18 7.41 -11.94
C PHE A 104 4.40 6.97 -13.17
N VAL A 105 3.43 7.80 -13.55
CA VAL A 105 2.67 7.66 -14.79
C VAL A 105 2.84 8.95 -15.56
N LYS A 106 3.29 8.87 -16.81
CA LYS A 106 3.64 10.03 -17.63
C LYS A 106 2.83 10.04 -18.92
N LEU A 107 2.28 11.21 -19.25
CA LEU A 107 1.69 11.52 -20.54
C LEU A 107 2.78 11.94 -21.52
N SER A 108 2.66 11.51 -22.76
CA SER A 108 3.43 12.05 -23.88
C SER A 108 2.57 12.16 -25.13
N LEU A 109 2.98 13.04 -26.05
CA LEU A 109 2.29 13.24 -27.32
C LEU A 109 3.02 12.46 -28.42
N PRO A 110 2.32 11.63 -29.20
CA PRO A 110 2.85 11.10 -30.45
C PRO A 110 3.30 12.21 -31.40
N GLU A 111 4.24 11.92 -32.29
CA GLU A 111 4.72 12.87 -33.29
C GLU A 111 3.56 13.42 -34.14
N GLY A 112 3.49 14.75 -34.23
CA GLY A 112 2.46 15.49 -34.96
C GLY A 112 1.28 15.94 -34.09
N GLU A 113 1.04 15.34 -32.93
CA GLU A 113 -0.05 15.74 -32.02
C GLU A 113 0.24 17.08 -31.33
N GLU A 114 1.50 17.47 -31.18
CA GLU A 114 1.93 18.74 -30.58
C GLU A 114 1.43 19.99 -31.32
N LYS A 115 0.97 19.83 -32.58
CA LYS A 115 0.39 20.91 -33.39
C LYS A 115 -1.04 21.28 -32.98
N ARG A 116 -1.71 20.41 -32.22
CA ARG A 116 -3.13 20.56 -31.84
C ARG A 116 -3.40 20.25 -30.37
N THR A 117 -2.43 19.67 -29.68
CA THR A 117 -2.53 19.28 -28.28
C THR A 117 -1.30 19.76 -27.53
N LYS A 118 -1.50 20.25 -26.31
CA LYS A 118 -0.44 20.57 -25.35
C LYS A 118 -0.65 19.77 -24.07
N LEU A 119 0.44 19.52 -23.35
CA LEU A 119 0.38 18.97 -22.00
C LEU A 119 0.43 20.12 -20.99
N ASP A 120 -0.41 20.06 -19.96
CA ASP A 120 -0.35 20.92 -18.78
C ASP A 120 0.75 20.43 -17.82
N SER A 121 1.04 21.23 -16.80
CA SER A 121 1.93 20.94 -15.67
C SER A 121 1.71 19.59 -14.97
N ARG A 122 0.51 19.00 -15.05
CA ARG A 122 0.18 17.66 -14.51
C ARG A 122 0.30 16.57 -15.57
N GLU A 123 1.35 16.61 -16.38
CA GLU A 123 1.67 15.57 -17.37
C GLU A 123 2.27 14.30 -16.74
N THR A 124 2.74 14.39 -15.49
CA THR A 124 3.23 13.24 -14.71
C THR A 124 2.46 13.17 -13.40
N ALA A 125 2.02 11.98 -13.01
CA ALA A 125 1.39 11.71 -11.73
C ALA A 125 2.18 10.65 -10.95
N LEU A 126 2.22 10.80 -9.62
CA LEU A 126 2.76 9.80 -8.70
C LEU A 126 1.66 8.81 -8.31
N VAL A 127 1.95 7.51 -8.34
CA VAL A 127 1.07 6.48 -7.80
C VAL A 127 1.76 5.85 -6.60
N THR A 128 1.06 5.79 -5.47
CA THR A 128 1.49 5.07 -4.27
C THR A 128 0.75 3.74 -4.16
N THR A 129 1.48 2.64 -4.09
CA THR A 129 0.95 1.33 -3.69
C THR A 129 1.12 1.20 -2.18
N ILE A 130 0.02 0.89 -1.50
CA ILE A 130 -0.05 0.79 -0.05
C ILE A 130 -0.21 -0.68 0.29
N SER A 131 0.73 -1.21 1.06
CA SER A 131 0.66 -2.59 1.53
C SER A 131 -0.42 -2.71 2.60
N ASP A 132 -1.24 -3.74 2.48
CA ASP A 132 -2.27 -4.08 3.47
C ASP A 132 -1.95 -5.37 4.25
N ASP A 133 -0.69 -5.83 4.19
CA ASP A 133 -0.20 -7.05 4.83
C ASP A 133 0.51 -6.81 6.18
N GLU A 134 0.21 -5.72 6.91
CA GLU A 134 0.92 -5.35 8.15
C GLU A 134 1.00 -6.52 9.15
N PRO A 135 2.18 -6.83 9.72
CA PRO A 135 2.32 -8.01 10.58
C PRO A 135 1.77 -7.79 12.00
N GLY A 136 1.32 -6.59 12.36
CA GLY A 136 0.91 -6.29 13.74
C GLY A 136 2.03 -6.46 14.78
N PHE A 137 1.67 -6.39 16.05
CA PHE A 137 2.59 -6.50 17.19
C PHE A 137 2.26 -7.71 18.05
N VAL A 138 3.28 -8.35 18.63
CA VAL A 138 3.11 -9.46 19.57
C VAL A 138 3.48 -9.01 20.97
N GLU A 139 2.56 -9.18 21.92
CA GLU A 139 2.73 -8.79 23.32
C GLU A 139 2.12 -9.81 24.28
N PHE A 140 2.48 -9.75 25.57
CA PHE A 140 1.78 -10.53 26.59
C PHE A 140 0.41 -9.90 26.87
N GLU A 141 -0.64 -10.70 27.02
CA GLU A 141 -1.97 -10.18 27.39
C GLU A 141 -1.93 -9.49 28.76
N GLU A 142 -1.12 -10.05 29.67
CA GLU A 142 -0.92 -9.53 31.03
C GLU A 142 0.58 -9.48 31.37
N THR A 143 0.99 -8.46 32.11
CA THR A 143 2.38 -8.32 32.59
C THR A 143 2.69 -9.24 33.78
N ILE A 144 1.66 -9.69 34.50
CA ILE A 144 1.77 -10.56 35.67
C ILE A 144 0.62 -11.57 35.62
N THR A 145 0.97 -12.86 35.61
CA THR A 145 -0.01 -13.96 35.75
C THR A 145 0.20 -14.66 37.09
N LEU A 146 -0.81 -14.65 37.95
CA LEU A 146 -0.78 -15.30 39.25
C LEU A 146 -1.31 -16.73 39.13
N VAL A 147 -0.45 -17.71 39.40
CA VAL A 147 -0.78 -19.13 39.32
C VAL A 147 -0.53 -19.79 40.67
N LYS A 148 -1.53 -20.50 41.20
CA LYS A 148 -1.35 -21.31 42.41
C LYS A 148 -0.48 -22.52 42.08
N GLU A 149 0.44 -22.88 42.96
CA GLU A 149 1.27 -24.08 42.77
C GLU A 149 0.45 -25.36 42.56
N SER A 150 -0.74 -25.44 43.17
CA SER A 150 -1.67 -26.58 43.02
C SER A 150 -2.22 -26.73 41.60
N ALA A 151 -2.14 -25.69 40.76
CA ALA A 151 -2.62 -25.71 39.38
C ALA A 151 -1.74 -26.59 38.48
N ARG A 152 -0.49 -26.89 38.88
CA ARG A 152 0.52 -27.67 38.14
C ARG A 152 0.93 -27.12 36.78
N LYS A 153 0.17 -26.19 36.22
CA LYS A 153 0.35 -25.59 34.92
C LYS A 153 0.11 -24.09 35.02
N ALA A 154 1.03 -23.30 34.47
CA ALA A 154 0.83 -21.87 34.24
C ALA A 154 0.59 -21.63 32.75
N GLU A 155 -0.48 -20.92 32.44
CA GLU A 155 -0.86 -20.52 31.08
C GLU A 155 -0.57 -19.05 30.91
N ILE A 156 0.46 -18.72 30.13
CA ILE A 156 0.78 -17.35 29.78
C ILE A 156 0.26 -17.09 28.38
N LYS A 157 -0.65 -16.13 28.27
CA LYS A 157 -1.22 -15.73 26.99
C LYS A 157 -0.36 -14.66 26.34
N VAL A 158 -0.08 -14.88 25.07
CA VAL A 158 0.55 -13.91 24.18
C VAL A 158 -0.49 -13.55 23.13
N VAL A 159 -0.66 -12.27 22.86
CA VAL A 159 -1.64 -11.75 21.89
C VAL A 159 -0.92 -11.07 20.74
N ARG A 160 -1.51 -11.20 19.54
CA ARG A 160 -1.12 -10.40 18.37
C ARG A 160 -2.15 -9.29 18.19
N VAL A 161 -1.70 -8.04 18.18
CA VAL A 161 -2.54 -6.84 18.13
C VAL A 161 -2.23 -6.02 16.87
N ASN A 162 -3.19 -5.20 16.46
CA ASN A 162 -3.11 -4.26 15.32
C ASN A 162 -2.94 -4.88 13.92
N SER A 163 -2.75 -6.19 13.77
CA SER A 163 -3.05 -6.98 12.56
C SER A 163 -2.76 -8.47 12.80
N ALA A 164 -3.28 -9.36 11.94
CA ALA A 164 -2.98 -10.78 11.91
C ALA A 164 -2.33 -11.26 10.60
N ASP A 165 -1.94 -10.37 9.69
CA ASP A 165 -1.48 -10.72 8.34
C ASP A 165 -0.07 -11.32 8.31
N GLY A 166 0.15 -12.29 7.44
CA GLY A 166 1.44 -12.97 7.32
C GLY A 166 1.85 -13.81 8.53
N ARG A 167 3.02 -14.46 8.40
CA ARG A 167 3.56 -15.38 9.40
C ARG A 167 4.57 -14.69 10.31
N VAL A 168 4.26 -14.62 11.60
CA VAL A 168 5.20 -14.16 12.63
C VAL A 168 5.74 -15.34 13.43
N THR A 169 7.06 -15.30 13.70
CA THR A 169 7.74 -16.23 14.60
C THR A 169 8.31 -15.44 15.78
N VAL A 170 7.93 -15.81 17.00
CA VAL A 170 8.41 -15.16 18.23
C VAL A 170 9.19 -16.15 19.07
N HIS A 171 10.44 -15.84 19.37
CA HIS A 171 11.26 -16.61 20.31
C HIS A 171 10.99 -16.16 21.74
N TYR A 172 10.88 -17.14 22.65
CA TYR A 172 10.71 -16.87 24.08
C TYR A 172 11.61 -17.77 24.92
N ARG A 173 11.86 -17.32 26.15
CA ARG A 173 12.58 -18.08 27.17
C ARG A 173 12.08 -17.72 28.55
N THR A 174 12.20 -18.66 29.47
CA THR A 174 12.04 -18.36 30.91
C THR A 174 13.34 -17.83 31.48
N LYS A 175 13.22 -17.01 32.52
CA LYS A 175 14.36 -16.53 33.29
C LYS A 175 14.05 -16.70 34.77
N ASP A 176 14.99 -17.30 35.49
CA ASP A 176 14.90 -17.47 36.93
C ASP A 176 14.92 -16.11 37.65
N ILE A 177 14.10 -16.01 38.70
CA ILE A 177 14.13 -14.91 39.67
C ILE A 177 14.12 -15.58 41.05
N ASP A 178 12.97 -15.64 41.73
CA ASP A 178 12.82 -16.35 43.01
C ASP A 178 12.57 -17.85 42.81
N ALA A 179 11.80 -18.19 41.76
CA ALA A 179 11.62 -19.55 41.28
C ALA A 179 12.73 -19.92 40.30
N THR A 180 13.23 -21.15 40.39
CA THR A 180 14.35 -21.67 39.61
C THR A 180 13.95 -22.86 38.73
N ALA A 181 14.42 -22.88 37.49
CA ALA A 181 14.14 -23.97 36.56
C ALA A 181 14.70 -25.31 37.09
N LYS A 182 14.00 -26.41 36.79
CA LYS A 182 14.28 -27.79 37.27
C LYS A 182 14.05 -28.04 38.76
N LYS A 183 13.80 -27.01 39.56
CA LYS A 183 13.39 -27.13 40.97
C LYS A 183 11.92 -26.75 41.14
N ASP A 184 11.54 -25.57 40.67
CA ASP A 184 10.22 -24.98 40.92
C ASP A 184 9.32 -25.10 39.68
N TYR A 185 9.91 -25.07 38.49
CA TYR A 185 9.20 -25.19 37.21
C TYR A 185 10.09 -25.78 36.10
N GLN A 186 9.45 -26.27 35.03
CA GLN A 186 10.14 -26.68 33.81
C GLN A 186 10.42 -25.46 32.93
N GLY A 187 11.69 -25.07 32.82
CA GLY A 187 12.13 -23.95 32.01
C GLY A 187 11.99 -24.18 30.49
N LYS A 188 11.89 -23.07 29.76
CA LYS A 188 11.82 -23.02 28.28
C LYS A 188 13.00 -22.21 27.75
N SER A 189 13.63 -22.70 26.68
CA SER A 189 14.85 -22.12 26.11
C SER A 189 14.85 -22.23 24.60
N ASN A 190 14.91 -21.08 23.91
CA ASN A 190 14.87 -20.97 22.45
C ASN A 190 13.60 -21.57 21.82
N ASP A 191 12.53 -21.71 22.61
CA ASP A 191 11.23 -22.09 22.09
C ASP A 191 10.65 -20.95 21.25
N PHE A 192 9.75 -21.29 20.34
CA PHE A 192 9.13 -20.33 19.45
C PHE A 192 7.62 -20.54 19.33
N LEU A 193 6.91 -19.44 19.11
CA LEU A 193 5.52 -19.42 18.71
C LEU A 193 5.48 -19.10 17.21
N THR A 194 4.79 -19.93 16.43
CA THR A 194 4.49 -19.65 15.02
C THR A 194 2.99 -19.63 14.84
N ASN A 195 2.50 -18.62 14.13
CA ASN A 195 1.07 -18.56 13.86
C ASN A 195 0.62 -19.63 12.84
N ARG A 196 -0.58 -20.17 13.07
CA ARG A 196 -1.45 -20.69 12.00
C ARG A 196 -2.41 -19.56 11.69
N ILE A 197 -2.48 -19.16 10.42
CA ILE A 197 -3.29 -18.07 9.86
C ILE A 197 -4.57 -17.83 10.71
N ASP A 198 -4.79 -16.56 11.13
CA ASP A 198 -5.93 -16.03 11.89
C ASP A 198 -5.98 -16.20 13.43
N ASN A 199 -5.02 -16.88 14.08
CA ASN A 199 -5.06 -17.01 15.54
C ASN A 199 -4.40 -15.82 16.25
N HIS A 200 -5.17 -15.11 17.07
CA HIS A 200 -4.72 -13.91 17.80
C HIS A 200 -4.12 -14.24 19.17
N ILE A 201 -4.28 -15.48 19.65
CA ILE A 201 -3.90 -15.90 20.99
C ILE A 201 -2.96 -17.09 20.91
N TYR A 202 -1.83 -16.98 21.58
CA TYR A 202 -0.88 -18.06 21.81
C TYR A 202 -0.82 -18.39 23.29
N HIS A 203 -0.59 -19.66 23.58
CA HIS A 203 -0.51 -20.16 24.95
C HIS A 203 0.86 -20.75 25.20
N ILE A 204 1.59 -20.17 26.14
CA ILE A 204 2.83 -20.75 26.66
C ILE A 204 2.48 -21.50 27.95
N MET A 205 2.81 -22.79 27.97
CA MET A 205 2.52 -23.65 29.10
C MET A 205 3.79 -24.01 29.86
N PHE A 206 3.84 -23.62 31.13
CA PHE A 206 4.88 -24.06 32.06
C PHE A 206 4.31 -25.12 32.99
N TYR A 207 5.10 -26.15 33.26
CA TYR A 207 4.73 -27.24 34.15
C TYR A 207 5.57 -27.19 35.41
N LYS A 208 4.94 -27.45 36.56
CA LYS A 208 5.65 -27.77 37.79
C LYS A 208 6.24 -29.19 37.69
N ILE A 209 7.37 -29.42 38.36
CA ILE A 209 7.99 -30.75 38.52
C ILE A 209 7.41 -31.44 39.75
#